data_AF-A0A9W7EWA1-F1
#
_entry.id   AF-A0A9W7EWA1-F1
#
_cell.length_a   1.000
_cell.length_b   1.000
_cell.length_c   1.000
_cell.angle_alpha   90.00
_cell.angle_beta   90.00
_cell.angle_gamma   90.00
#
_symmetry.space_group_name_H-M   'P 1'
#
loop_
_entity.id
_entity.type
_entity.pdbx_description
1 polymer ?
#
loop_
_entity_poly.entity_id
_entity_poly.type
_entity_poly.pdbx_seq_one_letter_code
_entity_poly.pdbx_strand_id
1 'polypeptide(L)'
;MTNVVNSLIPVQGRVDSVDSSAPPTSTSELLQRISEDYTTSNYLWTGDIDTACFTEDCKFTDPTITFTGLDTFLQNTNSLAKIIPYITYSSTLKSTLNTIKNVNDDKSYILTTWKMYGKFKYGSILSVSGSTKFYYNPKFQISEYEEKWDIPVDVALRQLLPWSASEFQRDKKKELFKLRGYGNVKSGLIINELIEFSPIINFDKIDGTWKVIHGPHFGILEKILNVKFEYINYIIKGNKIETRVKYKGWGGGELTASGNLKFNRDDCKIKFNDFGFYPGNSEEPFAENVIQGISELFFFEDLSFFPIVYLDEELCTFKFPALGVKITSKRT
;
A
#
# COMPACT_ATOMS: atom_id res chain seq x y z
N MET A 1 7.89 27.22 -29.91
CA MET A 1 6.52 26.81 -29.51
C MET A 1 6.53 25.30 -29.43
N THR A 2 6.49 24.75 -28.22
CA THR A 2 6.63 23.32 -27.95
C THR A 2 5.26 22.67 -28.03
N ASN A 3 5.04 21.81 -29.03
CA ASN A 3 3.79 21.07 -29.16
C ASN A 3 3.87 19.79 -28.33
N VAL A 4 3.20 19.79 -27.19
CA VAL A 4 2.99 18.62 -26.33
C VAL A 4 1.78 17.87 -26.85
N VAL A 5 1.98 16.68 -27.41
CA VAL A 5 0.89 15.74 -27.72
C VAL A 5 0.75 14.77 -26.55
N ASN A 6 -0.30 14.95 -25.75
CA ASN A 6 -0.72 13.97 -24.75
C ASN A 6 -1.50 12.86 -25.45
N SER A 7 -0.90 11.69 -25.65
CA SER A 7 -1.65 10.46 -25.95
C SER A 7 -1.85 9.66 -24.66
N LEU A 8 -3.07 9.73 -24.12
CA LEU A 8 -3.56 8.78 -23.13
C LEU A 8 -4.18 7.62 -23.90
N ILE A 9 -3.51 6.48 -23.97
CA ILE A 9 -4.10 5.26 -24.55
C ILE A 9 -4.93 4.57 -23.46
N PRO A 10 -6.25 4.38 -23.64
CA PRO A 10 -7.06 3.58 -22.74
C PRO A 10 -6.75 2.09 -22.96
N VAL A 11 -6.46 1.38 -21.87
CA VAL A 11 -6.23 -0.06 -21.86
C VAL A 11 -7.58 -0.78 -21.98
N GLN A 12 -8.08 -1.01 -23.19
CA GLN A 12 -9.05 -2.08 -23.44
C GLN A 12 -9.11 -2.44 -24.93
N GLY A 13 -8.60 -3.61 -25.29
CA GLY A 13 -8.75 -4.19 -26.63
C GLY A 13 -7.78 -5.35 -26.83
N ARG A 14 -8.32 -6.56 -26.98
CA ARG A 14 -7.57 -7.78 -27.29
C ARG A 14 -6.94 -7.59 -28.68
N VAL A 15 -5.62 -7.49 -28.76
CA VAL A 15 -4.84 -7.43 -30.00
C VAL A 15 -4.02 -8.70 -30.10
N ASP A 16 -3.94 -9.24 -31.31
CA ASP A 16 -3.25 -10.48 -31.68
C ASP A 16 -1.83 -10.54 -31.09
N SER A 17 -1.39 -11.74 -30.72
CA SER A 17 -0.07 -12.00 -30.15
C SER A 17 1.01 -11.41 -31.07
N VAL A 18 1.64 -10.34 -30.61
CA VAL A 18 2.77 -9.70 -31.27
C VAL A 18 3.89 -10.75 -31.36
N ASP A 19 4.37 -11.00 -32.58
CA ASP A 19 5.48 -11.93 -32.81
C ASP A 19 6.76 -11.34 -32.19
N SER A 20 7.11 -11.85 -31.00
CA SER A 20 8.26 -11.40 -30.20
C SER A 20 9.61 -11.84 -30.80
N SER A 21 9.63 -12.52 -31.95
CA SER A 21 10.87 -12.94 -32.59
C SER A 21 11.53 -11.86 -33.44
N ALA A 22 10.79 -10.83 -33.85
CA ALA A 22 11.29 -9.75 -34.71
C ALA A 22 11.42 -8.41 -33.96
N PRO A 23 12.40 -7.56 -34.35
CA PRO A 23 12.53 -6.22 -33.79
C PRO A 23 11.27 -5.36 -34.02
N PRO A 24 10.95 -4.42 -33.11
CA PRO A 24 9.84 -3.51 -33.27
C PRO A 24 9.97 -2.68 -34.55
N THR A 25 8.84 -2.36 -35.17
CA THR A 25 8.76 -1.60 -36.42
C THR A 25 8.29 -0.16 -36.23
N SER A 26 7.85 0.19 -35.01
CA SER A 26 7.39 1.53 -34.67
C SER A 26 7.57 1.83 -33.18
N THR A 27 7.59 3.12 -32.82
CA THR A 27 7.62 3.55 -31.42
C THR A 27 6.40 3.06 -30.63
N SER A 28 5.22 3.02 -31.25
CA SER A 28 4.00 2.54 -30.59
C SER A 28 4.08 1.05 -30.25
N GLU A 29 4.65 0.25 -31.14
CA GLU A 29 4.90 -1.17 -30.90
C GLU A 29 5.95 -1.38 -29.80
N LEU A 30 7.05 -0.62 -29.83
CA LEU A 30 8.08 -0.67 -28.78
C LEU A 30 7.51 -0.29 -27.40
N LEU A 31 6.66 0.75 -27.33
CA LEU A 31 5.96 1.14 -26.10
C LEU A 31 5.07 0.00 -25.58
N GLN A 32 4.34 -0.67 -26.47
CA GLN A 32 3.47 -1.79 -26.09
C GLN A 32 4.29 -2.95 -25.53
N ARG A 33 5.34 -3.39 -26.24
CA ARG A 33 6.20 -4.51 -25.83
C ARG A 33 6.88 -4.23 -24.49
N ILE A 34 7.45 -3.03 -24.30
CA ILE A 34 8.00 -2.62 -22.99
C ILE A 34 6.91 -2.63 -21.91
N SER A 35 5.69 -2.18 -22.22
CA SER A 35 4.59 -2.22 -21.26
C SER A 35 4.25 -3.67 -20.85
N GLU A 36 4.27 -4.61 -21.79
CA GLU A 36 4.01 -6.02 -21.56
C GLU A 36 5.12 -6.68 -20.72
N ASP A 37 6.38 -6.28 -20.87
CA ASP A 37 7.46 -6.72 -19.98
C ASP A 37 7.13 -6.42 -18.51
N TYR A 38 6.59 -5.23 -18.21
CA TYR A 38 6.19 -4.87 -16.84
C TYR A 38 4.96 -5.64 -16.37
N THR A 39 3.90 -5.67 -17.17
CA THR A 39 2.56 -6.08 -16.72
C THR A 39 2.29 -7.57 -16.89
N THR A 40 2.88 -8.19 -17.91
CA THR A 40 2.71 -9.62 -18.25
C THR A 40 3.90 -10.43 -17.78
N SER A 41 5.12 -10.05 -18.19
CA SER A 41 6.34 -10.82 -17.89
C SER A 41 6.86 -10.60 -16.47
N ASN A 42 6.39 -9.55 -15.79
CA ASN A 42 6.81 -9.16 -14.44
C ASN A 42 8.34 -8.99 -14.35
N TYR A 43 8.94 -8.37 -15.38
CA TYR A 43 10.38 -8.45 -15.65
C TYR A 43 11.27 -7.96 -14.50
N LEU A 44 10.81 -7.03 -13.65
CA LEU A 44 11.58 -6.57 -12.49
C LEU A 44 11.91 -7.73 -11.52
N TRP A 45 11.07 -8.78 -11.48
CA TRP A 45 11.30 -9.98 -10.66
C TRP A 45 11.83 -11.16 -11.45
N THR A 46 11.44 -11.31 -12.71
CA THR A 46 11.73 -12.49 -13.53
C THR A 46 12.98 -12.30 -14.40
N GLY A 47 13.31 -11.06 -14.74
CA GLY A 47 14.30 -10.75 -15.78
C GLY A 47 13.85 -11.06 -17.20
N ASP A 48 12.57 -11.43 -17.38
CA ASP A 48 11.99 -11.81 -18.67
C ASP A 48 11.57 -10.56 -19.45
N ILE A 49 12.37 -10.21 -20.45
CA ILE A 49 12.18 -9.04 -21.32
C ILE A 49 12.08 -9.50 -22.77
N ASP A 50 11.36 -8.76 -23.61
CA ASP A 50 11.40 -8.96 -25.05
C ASP A 50 12.79 -8.59 -25.61
N THR A 51 13.65 -9.59 -25.74
CA THR A 51 15.02 -9.45 -26.24
C THR A 51 15.09 -8.87 -27.65
N ALA A 52 14.06 -9.04 -28.49
CA ALA A 52 14.05 -8.48 -29.84
C ALA A 52 13.95 -6.95 -29.84
N CYS A 53 13.49 -6.36 -28.72
CA CYS A 53 13.49 -4.90 -28.52
C CYS A 53 14.89 -4.33 -28.30
N PHE A 54 15.92 -5.13 -28.04
CA PHE A 54 17.27 -4.65 -27.67
C PHE A 54 18.29 -4.91 -28.76
N THR A 55 19.34 -4.07 -28.83
CA THR A 55 20.53 -4.40 -29.63
C THR A 55 21.41 -5.38 -28.86
N GLU A 56 22.17 -6.21 -29.59
CA GLU A 56 23.08 -7.19 -28.97
C GLU A 56 24.12 -6.52 -28.05
N ASP A 57 24.57 -5.32 -28.41
CA ASP A 57 25.54 -4.49 -27.70
C ASP A 57 24.90 -3.45 -26.76
N CYS A 58 23.65 -3.63 -26.35
CA CYS A 58 22.96 -2.69 -25.49
C CYS A 58 23.73 -2.45 -24.17
N LYS A 59 23.85 -1.19 -23.77
CA LYS A 59 24.46 -0.79 -22.50
C LYS A 59 23.41 -0.75 -21.41
N PHE A 60 23.61 -1.51 -20.33
CA PHE A 60 22.74 -1.56 -19.17
C PHE A 60 23.39 -0.84 -18.00
N THR A 61 22.65 0.09 -17.40
CA THR A 61 23.05 0.82 -16.19
C THR A 61 21.94 0.73 -15.17
N ASP A 62 22.22 0.11 -14.04
CA ASP A 62 21.36 0.14 -12.86
C ASP A 62 22.10 0.84 -11.70
N PRO A 63 21.44 1.12 -10.57
CA PRO A 63 22.07 1.80 -9.44
C PRO A 63 23.30 1.09 -8.83
N THR A 64 23.48 -0.20 -9.11
CA THR A 64 24.52 -1.07 -8.55
C THR A 64 25.65 -1.36 -9.52
N ILE A 65 25.37 -1.47 -10.82
CA ILE A 65 26.34 -1.86 -11.83
C ILE A 65 26.05 -1.25 -13.21
N THR A 66 27.11 -1.11 -14.02
CA THR A 66 27.01 -0.81 -15.45
C THR A 66 27.76 -1.87 -16.24
N PHE A 67 27.13 -2.39 -17.29
CA PHE A 67 27.74 -3.36 -18.19
C PHE A 67 27.15 -3.24 -19.61
N THR A 68 27.72 -3.96 -20.56
CA THR A 68 27.29 -3.97 -21.97
C THR A 68 27.06 -5.41 -22.43
N GLY A 69 26.06 -5.59 -23.29
CA GLY A 69 25.72 -6.86 -23.91
C GLY A 69 24.43 -7.46 -23.38
N LEU A 70 23.53 -7.84 -24.28
CA LEU A 70 22.25 -8.48 -23.95
C LEU A 70 22.44 -9.85 -23.30
N ASP A 71 23.41 -10.64 -23.77
CA ASP A 71 23.74 -11.94 -23.16
C ASP A 71 24.21 -11.78 -21.70
N THR A 72 25.00 -10.74 -21.40
CA THR A 72 25.44 -10.43 -20.04
C THR A 72 24.24 -10.11 -19.14
N PHE A 73 23.27 -9.35 -19.66
CA PHE A 73 22.02 -9.05 -18.94
C PHE A 73 21.28 -10.35 -18.60
N LEU A 74 21.04 -11.21 -19.59
CA LEU A 74 20.31 -12.47 -19.41
C LEU A 74 21.01 -13.42 -18.43
N GLN A 75 22.35 -13.46 -18.41
CA GLN A 75 23.10 -14.27 -17.45
C GLN A 75 22.96 -13.75 -16.01
N ASN A 76 23.03 -12.42 -15.84
CA ASN A 76 22.88 -11.76 -14.54
C ASN A 76 21.46 -11.97 -13.98
N THR A 77 20.43 -11.78 -14.80
CA THR A 77 19.03 -11.93 -14.36
C THR A 77 18.65 -13.39 -14.11
N ASN A 78 19.08 -14.33 -14.94
CA ASN A 78 18.80 -15.76 -14.74
C ASN A 78 19.34 -16.29 -13.40
N SER A 79 20.47 -15.75 -12.94
CA SER A 79 21.06 -16.15 -11.66
C SER A 79 20.16 -15.75 -10.48
N LEU A 80 19.58 -14.55 -10.54
CA LEU A 80 18.64 -14.05 -9.53
C LEU A 80 17.30 -14.77 -9.62
N ALA A 81 16.75 -14.92 -10.83
CA ALA A 81 15.47 -15.58 -11.08
C ALA A 81 15.39 -17.01 -10.52
N LYS A 82 16.52 -17.73 -10.48
CA LYS A 82 16.61 -19.08 -9.88
C LYS A 82 16.45 -19.08 -8.36
N ILE A 83 16.86 -18.00 -7.67
CA ILE A 83 16.83 -17.92 -6.20
C ILE A 83 15.47 -17.41 -5.71
N ILE A 84 14.86 -16.46 -6.45
CA ILE A 84 13.60 -15.79 -6.06
C ILE A 84 12.50 -16.77 -5.60
N PRO A 85 12.20 -17.89 -6.28
CA PRO A 85 11.16 -18.84 -5.85
C PRO A 85 11.43 -19.50 -4.48
N TYR A 86 12.71 -19.63 -4.10
CA TYR A 86 13.08 -20.23 -2.82
C TYR A 86 12.92 -19.25 -1.67
N ILE A 87 13.08 -17.95 -1.90
CA ILE A 87 13.10 -16.92 -0.85
C ILE A 87 11.84 -16.03 -0.82
N THR A 88 10.95 -16.12 -1.80
CA THR A 88 9.70 -15.31 -1.87
C THR A 88 8.44 -16.14 -2.08
N TYR A 89 7.28 -15.53 -1.86
CA TYR A 89 5.99 -16.08 -2.29
C TYR A 89 5.64 -15.52 -3.66
N SER A 90 5.60 -16.34 -4.71
CA SER A 90 5.34 -15.88 -6.09
C SER A 90 4.04 -15.08 -6.22
N SER A 91 3.00 -15.40 -5.45
CA SER A 91 1.73 -14.68 -5.41
C SER A 91 1.83 -13.24 -4.89
N THR A 92 2.96 -12.87 -4.29
CA THR A 92 3.20 -11.54 -3.72
C THR A 92 4.10 -10.67 -4.58
N LEU A 93 4.77 -11.25 -5.58
CA LEU A 93 5.69 -10.53 -6.44
C LEU A 93 4.90 -9.74 -7.48
N LYS A 94 5.10 -8.43 -7.50
CA LYS A 94 4.40 -7.55 -8.42
C LYS A 94 5.32 -6.45 -8.93
N SER A 95 5.45 -6.39 -10.24
CA SER A 95 5.88 -5.23 -11.00
C SER A 95 4.64 -4.45 -11.40
N THR A 96 4.65 -3.14 -11.15
CA THR A 96 3.56 -2.24 -11.55
C THR A 96 4.13 -1.13 -12.38
N LEU A 97 3.68 -1.03 -13.62
CA LEU A 97 3.95 0.14 -14.47
C LEU A 97 3.00 1.27 -14.05
N ASN A 98 3.56 2.39 -13.62
CA ASN A 98 2.79 3.57 -13.20
C ASN A 98 2.53 4.51 -14.39
N THR A 99 3.59 4.81 -15.15
CA THR A 99 3.49 5.62 -16.37
C THR A 99 4.52 5.15 -17.38
N ILE A 100 4.19 5.29 -18.67
CA ILE A 100 5.07 5.06 -19.81
C ILE A 100 4.88 6.21 -20.80
N LYS A 101 5.97 6.78 -21.29
CA LYS A 101 5.94 7.93 -22.21
C LYS A 101 7.10 7.86 -23.18
N ASN A 102 6.85 8.19 -24.43
CA ASN A 102 7.92 8.48 -25.38
C ASN A 102 8.39 9.93 -25.20
N VAL A 103 9.70 10.12 -25.12
CA VAL A 103 10.34 11.42 -24.97
C VAL A 103 11.33 11.60 -26.12
N ASN A 104 11.16 12.68 -26.86
CA ASN A 104 12.00 13.05 -27.99
C ASN A 104 12.70 14.37 -27.66
N ASP A 105 13.80 14.26 -26.92
CA ASP A 105 14.72 15.36 -26.64
C ASP A 105 15.97 15.22 -27.56
N ASP A 106 17.19 15.49 -27.07
CA ASP A 106 18.45 15.33 -27.81
C ASP A 106 18.73 13.87 -28.24
N LYS A 107 18.22 12.90 -27.46
CA LYS A 107 18.13 11.48 -27.80
C LYS A 107 16.69 11.02 -27.57
N SER A 108 16.15 10.21 -28.47
CA SER A 108 14.84 9.58 -28.28
C SER A 108 14.91 8.45 -27.26
N TYR A 109 14.02 8.46 -26.27
CA TYR A 109 13.91 7.40 -25.27
C TYR A 109 12.46 7.18 -24.84
N ILE A 110 12.20 6.00 -24.30
CA ILE A 110 10.96 5.70 -23.57
C ILE A 110 11.26 5.84 -22.09
N LEU A 111 10.49 6.70 -21.40
CA LEU A 111 10.53 6.85 -19.96
C LEU A 111 9.41 6.03 -19.33
N THR A 112 9.79 5.19 -18.38
CA THR A 112 8.84 4.46 -17.54
C THR A 112 9.05 4.84 -16.08
N THR A 113 7.96 4.79 -15.32
CA THR A 113 7.98 4.88 -13.85
C THR A 113 7.26 3.67 -13.32
N TRP A 114 7.78 3.05 -12.27
CA TRP A 114 7.34 1.74 -11.86
C TRP A 114 7.43 1.55 -10.35
N LYS A 115 6.78 0.49 -9.87
CA LYS A 115 6.89 0.00 -8.50
C LYS A 115 7.12 -1.51 -8.49
N MET A 116 8.16 -1.92 -7.79
CA MET A 116 8.51 -3.31 -7.51
C MET A 116 8.13 -3.64 -6.08
N TYR A 117 7.26 -4.64 -5.90
CA TYR A 117 6.82 -5.11 -4.59
C TYR A 117 6.97 -6.62 -4.47
N GLY A 118 7.41 -7.11 -3.32
CA GLY A 118 7.48 -8.55 -3.04
C GLY A 118 7.70 -8.88 -1.57
N LYS A 119 7.10 -9.98 -1.11
CA LYS A 119 7.28 -10.49 0.26
C LYS A 119 8.23 -11.69 0.26
N PHE A 120 9.21 -11.65 1.16
CA PHE A 120 10.14 -12.76 1.38
C PHE A 120 9.59 -13.72 2.43
N LYS A 121 9.93 -15.01 2.32
CA LYS A 121 9.46 -16.07 3.22
C LYS A 121 9.90 -15.86 4.66
N TYR A 122 11.02 -15.17 4.86
CA TYR A 122 11.56 -14.81 6.17
C TYR A 122 11.06 -13.45 6.70
N GLY A 123 10.00 -12.90 6.10
CA GLY A 123 9.24 -11.77 6.65
C GLY A 123 9.67 -10.38 6.19
N SER A 124 10.77 -10.25 5.46
CA SER A 124 11.14 -8.96 4.86
C SER A 124 10.26 -8.64 3.64
N ILE A 125 10.19 -7.36 3.29
CA ILE A 125 9.37 -6.88 2.16
C ILE A 125 10.21 -5.89 1.39
N LEU A 126 10.33 -6.13 0.07
CA LEU A 126 10.89 -5.18 -0.87
C LEU A 126 9.76 -4.36 -1.45
N SER A 127 9.87 -3.03 -1.36
CA SER A 127 8.97 -2.09 -2.01
C SER A 127 9.80 -0.90 -2.49
N VAL A 128 10.18 -0.95 -3.76
CA VAL A 128 11.03 0.05 -4.41
C VAL A 128 10.25 0.67 -5.55
N SER A 129 10.26 1.99 -5.62
CA SER A 129 9.81 2.74 -6.79
C SER A 129 11.01 3.26 -7.56
N GLY A 130 10.84 3.44 -8.85
CA GLY A 130 11.90 3.95 -9.70
C GLY A 130 11.43 4.34 -11.07
N SER A 131 12.42 4.58 -11.93
CA SER A 131 12.22 4.93 -13.32
C SER A 131 13.27 4.26 -14.19
N THR A 132 12.88 3.96 -15.42
CA THR A 132 13.79 3.39 -16.42
C THR A 132 13.66 4.17 -17.72
N LYS A 133 14.81 4.54 -18.28
CA LYS A 133 14.93 5.13 -19.62
C LYS A 133 15.44 4.08 -20.58
N PHE A 134 14.72 3.91 -21.68
CA PHE A 134 15.09 3.03 -22.78
C PHE A 134 15.42 3.89 -24.00
N TYR A 135 16.70 4.18 -24.22
CA TYR A 135 17.16 4.91 -25.39
C TYR A 135 17.18 3.98 -26.58
N TYR A 136 16.52 4.37 -27.66
CA TYR A 136 16.37 3.52 -28.85
C TYR A 136 16.89 4.21 -30.11
N ASN A 137 17.35 3.39 -31.06
CA ASN A 137 17.90 3.82 -32.32
C ASN A 137 16.81 4.02 -33.40
N PRO A 138 17.14 4.54 -34.59
CA PRO A 138 16.16 4.72 -35.68
C PRO A 138 15.49 3.42 -36.20
N LYS A 139 15.99 2.25 -35.80
CA LYS A 139 15.39 0.94 -36.10
C LYS A 139 14.46 0.45 -34.97
N PHE A 140 14.13 1.33 -34.02
CA PHE A 140 13.27 1.04 -32.85
C PHE A 140 13.81 -0.05 -31.92
N GLN A 141 15.12 -0.24 -31.88
CA GLN A 141 15.79 -1.12 -30.92
C GLN A 141 16.51 -0.31 -29.85
N ILE A 142 16.43 -0.78 -28.61
CA ILE A 142 17.02 -0.18 -27.42
C ILE A 142 18.52 -0.44 -27.43
N SER A 143 19.30 0.63 -27.39
CA SER A 143 20.77 0.59 -27.33
C SER A 143 21.33 0.98 -25.97
N GLU A 144 20.57 1.72 -25.15
CA GLU A 144 20.96 2.07 -23.79
C GLU A 144 19.75 1.94 -22.84
N TYR A 145 19.95 1.24 -21.73
CA TYR A 145 19.03 1.04 -20.63
C TYR A 145 19.59 1.72 -19.39
N GLU A 146 18.83 2.64 -18.80
CA GLU A 146 19.21 3.32 -17.57
C GLU A 146 18.09 3.24 -16.53
N GLU A 147 18.34 2.52 -15.44
CA GLU A 147 17.45 2.38 -14.29
C GLU A 147 17.90 3.26 -13.13
N LYS A 148 16.92 3.86 -12.45
CA LYS A 148 17.12 4.65 -11.24
C LYS A 148 16.07 4.32 -10.20
N TRP A 149 16.51 4.12 -8.95
CA TRP A 149 15.62 3.98 -7.80
C TRP A 149 15.36 5.32 -7.12
N ASP A 150 14.16 5.49 -6.59
CA ASP A 150 13.77 6.70 -5.84
C ASP A 150 14.41 6.74 -4.43
N ILE A 151 15.03 5.64 -4.02
CA ILE A 151 15.74 5.50 -2.75
C ILE A 151 17.20 5.10 -2.98
N PRO A 152 18.11 5.40 -2.03
CA PRO A 152 19.48 4.94 -2.09
C PRO A 152 19.60 3.40 -2.17
N VAL A 153 20.65 2.93 -2.84
CA VAL A 153 20.92 1.50 -3.06
C VAL A 153 21.01 0.72 -1.76
N ASP A 154 21.72 1.25 -0.76
CA ASP A 154 21.89 0.59 0.53
C ASP A 154 20.55 0.45 1.27
N VAL A 155 19.65 1.44 1.14
CA VAL A 155 18.30 1.38 1.72
C VAL A 155 17.47 0.30 1.04
N ALA A 156 17.56 0.18 -0.29
CA ALA A 156 16.86 -0.88 -1.02
C ALA A 156 17.41 -2.28 -0.68
N LEU A 157 18.74 -2.46 -0.68
CA LEU A 157 19.37 -3.75 -0.35
C LEU A 157 19.08 -4.18 1.08
N ARG A 158 19.00 -3.24 2.03
CA ARG A 158 18.61 -3.56 3.42
C ARG A 158 17.22 -4.20 3.50
N GLN A 159 16.28 -3.87 2.62
CA GLN A 159 14.93 -4.47 2.61
C GLN A 159 14.94 -5.98 2.29
N LEU A 160 16.03 -6.50 1.71
CA LEU A 160 16.21 -7.93 1.49
C LEU A 160 16.60 -8.68 2.76
N LEU A 161 17.05 -7.99 3.81
CA LEU A 161 17.53 -8.62 5.04
C LEU A 161 16.35 -9.01 5.94
N PRO A 162 16.41 -10.16 6.64
CA PRO A 162 15.29 -10.67 7.44
C PRO A 162 14.81 -9.73 8.55
N TRP A 163 15.73 -8.98 9.15
CA TRP A 163 15.41 -8.06 10.25
C TRP A 163 14.88 -6.69 9.80
N SER A 164 14.99 -6.36 8.50
CA SER A 164 14.69 -5.00 8.01
C SER A 164 13.23 -4.59 8.18
N ALA A 165 12.29 -5.51 7.95
CA ALA A 165 10.88 -5.26 8.19
C ALA A 165 10.60 -4.97 9.67
N SER A 166 11.22 -5.74 10.58
CA SER A 166 11.07 -5.53 12.02
C SER A 166 11.68 -4.20 12.48
N GLU A 167 12.82 -3.79 11.90
CA GLU A 167 13.49 -2.53 12.20
C GLU A 167 12.70 -1.32 11.67
N PHE A 168 12.25 -1.38 10.41
CA PHE A 168 11.38 -0.37 9.81
C PHE A 168 10.09 -0.18 10.62
N GLN A 169 9.41 -1.29 10.96
CA GLN A 169 8.20 -1.25 11.79
C GLN A 169 8.49 -0.59 13.14
N ARG A 170 9.53 -1.04 13.83
CA ARG A 170 9.92 -0.51 15.14
C ARG A 170 10.17 1.00 15.08
N ASP A 171 10.86 1.49 14.06
CA ASP A 171 11.19 2.91 13.94
C ASP A 171 9.97 3.76 13.57
N LYS A 172 9.12 3.28 12.65
CA LYS A 172 7.85 3.92 12.32
C LYS A 172 6.87 3.95 13.48
N LYS A 173 6.78 2.87 14.28
CA LYS A 173 5.99 2.85 15.52
C LYS A 173 6.50 3.83 16.55
N LYS A 174 7.82 3.90 16.76
CA LYS A 174 8.45 4.88 17.66
C LYS A 174 8.11 6.31 17.25
N GLU A 175 8.11 6.60 15.94
CA GLU A 175 7.70 7.89 15.42
C GLU A 175 6.20 8.15 15.65
N LEU A 176 5.34 7.19 15.29
CA LEU A 176 3.90 7.26 15.47
C LEU A 176 3.50 7.52 16.92
N PHE A 177 4.12 6.81 17.88
CA PHE A 177 3.82 6.93 19.31
C PHE A 177 4.23 8.28 19.92
N LYS A 178 5.08 9.06 19.25
CA LYS A 178 5.43 10.43 19.67
C LYS A 178 4.40 11.46 19.21
N LEU A 179 3.58 11.13 18.20
CA LEU A 179 2.58 12.05 17.67
C LEU A 179 1.36 12.12 18.60
N ARG A 180 0.75 13.31 18.66
CA ARG A 180 -0.46 13.57 19.45
C ARG A 180 -1.61 14.02 18.56
N GLY A 181 -2.82 13.74 19.01
CA GLY A 181 -4.07 14.13 18.37
C GLY A 181 -4.54 13.13 17.31
N TYR A 182 -5.85 12.82 17.34
CA TYR A 182 -6.44 11.80 16.48
C TYR A 182 -6.40 12.12 14.98
N GLY A 183 -6.38 13.40 14.60
CA GLY A 183 -6.40 13.86 13.20
C GLY A 183 -5.05 14.30 12.64
N ASN A 184 -3.93 13.91 13.25
CA ASN A 184 -2.61 14.33 12.78
C ASN A 184 -2.31 13.75 11.38
N VAL A 185 -1.98 14.62 10.41
CA VAL A 185 -1.71 14.21 9.01
C VAL A 185 -0.52 13.26 8.92
N LYS A 186 0.53 13.53 9.70
CA LYS A 186 1.75 12.72 9.71
C LYS A 186 1.51 11.32 10.26
N SER A 187 0.62 11.15 11.25
CA SER A 187 0.27 9.81 11.72
C SER A 187 -0.43 9.00 10.64
N GLY A 188 -1.34 9.63 9.88
CA GLY A 188 -1.98 8.99 8.73
C GLY A 188 -0.99 8.49 7.67
N LEU A 189 0.04 9.28 7.34
CA LEU A 189 1.10 8.88 6.41
C LEU A 189 1.89 7.67 6.92
N ILE A 190 2.34 7.71 8.18
CA ILE A 190 3.10 6.61 8.79
C ILE A 190 2.25 5.32 8.86
N ILE A 191 0.97 5.42 9.16
CA ILE A 191 0.04 4.28 9.18
C ILE A 191 -0.10 3.68 7.79
N ASN A 192 -0.20 4.52 6.75
CA ASN A 192 -0.25 4.05 5.36
C ASN A 192 1.02 3.29 4.98
N GLU A 193 2.19 3.82 5.34
CA GLU A 193 3.47 3.15 5.12
C GLU A 193 3.53 1.80 5.88
N LEU A 194 3.15 1.76 7.16
CA LEU A 194 3.14 0.50 7.93
C LEU A 194 2.27 -0.58 7.27
N ILE A 195 1.08 -0.21 6.81
CA ILE A 195 0.14 -1.12 6.13
C ILE A 195 0.70 -1.60 4.78
N GLU A 196 1.26 -0.69 3.99
CA GLU A 196 1.75 -0.99 2.65
C GLU A 196 3.01 -1.87 2.70
N PHE A 197 3.96 -1.51 3.57
CA PHE A 197 5.26 -2.16 3.64
C PHE A 197 5.26 -3.41 4.50
N SER A 198 4.29 -3.61 5.40
CA SER A 198 4.24 -4.83 6.20
C SER A 198 2.91 -5.05 6.91
N PRO A 199 1.86 -5.54 6.20
CA PRO A 199 0.64 -5.93 6.86
C PRO A 199 0.93 -7.21 7.66
N ILE A 200 1.30 -7.04 8.93
CA ILE A 200 1.22 -8.13 9.90
C ILE A 200 -0.25 -8.26 10.24
N ILE A 201 -0.75 -9.48 10.14
CA ILE A 201 -2.08 -9.82 10.59
C ILE A 201 -1.94 -11.09 11.40
N ASN A 202 -1.79 -10.94 12.72
CA ASN A 202 -1.76 -12.07 13.65
C ASN A 202 -2.98 -11.97 14.57
N PHE A 203 -4.07 -12.63 14.17
CA PHE A 203 -5.33 -12.58 14.90
C PHE A 203 -5.29 -13.30 16.25
N ASP A 204 -4.35 -14.22 16.47
CA ASP A 204 -4.18 -14.90 17.77
C ASP A 204 -3.83 -13.92 18.90
N LYS A 205 -3.35 -12.73 18.54
CA LYS A 205 -2.95 -11.69 19.50
C LYS A 205 -4.00 -10.60 19.64
N ILE A 206 -5.18 -10.69 19.02
CA ILE A 206 -6.10 -9.55 18.97
C ILE A 206 -6.70 -9.18 20.34
N ASP A 207 -6.80 -10.14 21.25
CA ASP A 207 -7.35 -9.94 22.60
C ASP A 207 -6.52 -8.94 23.40
N GLY A 208 -7.18 -7.96 24.01
CA GLY A 208 -6.54 -6.95 24.83
C GLY A 208 -7.27 -5.62 24.84
N THR A 209 -6.67 -4.64 25.51
CA THR A 209 -7.15 -3.26 25.54
C THR A 209 -6.34 -2.41 24.58
N TRP A 210 -7.04 -1.67 23.74
CA TRP A 210 -6.51 -0.96 22.58
C TRP A 210 -6.92 0.51 22.62
N LYS A 211 -5.97 1.38 22.97
CA LYS A 211 -6.18 2.83 23.02
C LYS A 211 -6.04 3.44 21.64
N VAL A 212 -7.06 4.14 21.17
CA VAL A 212 -7.00 4.89 19.92
C VAL A 212 -5.90 5.95 19.99
N ILE A 213 -5.05 5.99 18.96
CA ILE A 213 -4.01 7.00 18.80
C ILE A 213 -4.17 7.79 17.49
N HIS A 214 -4.92 7.27 16.52
CA HIS A 214 -5.28 7.96 15.28
C HIS A 214 -6.71 7.60 14.88
N GLY A 215 -7.47 8.59 14.45
CA GLY A 215 -8.88 8.48 14.10
C GLY A 215 -9.43 9.86 13.69
N PRO A 216 -9.21 10.30 12.44
CA PRO A 216 -9.43 11.70 12.05
C PRO A 216 -10.90 12.14 12.15
N HIS A 217 -11.83 11.21 11.93
CA HIS A 217 -13.27 11.45 12.03
C HIS A 217 -13.76 11.77 13.46
N PHE A 218 -13.03 11.39 14.53
CA PHE A 218 -13.42 11.78 15.90
C PHE A 218 -13.43 13.30 16.08
N GLY A 219 -12.52 14.03 15.42
CA GLY A 219 -12.53 15.49 15.44
C GLY A 219 -13.73 16.11 14.74
N ILE A 220 -14.36 15.40 13.78
CA ILE A 220 -15.60 15.83 13.13
C ILE A 220 -16.78 15.60 14.08
N LEU A 221 -16.83 14.43 14.72
CA LEU A 221 -17.89 14.07 15.68
C LEU A 221 -17.92 15.01 16.89
N GLU A 222 -16.74 15.33 17.45
CA GLU A 222 -16.62 16.30 18.54
C GLU A 222 -17.24 17.66 18.17
N LYS A 223 -17.06 18.10 16.91
CA LYS A 223 -17.61 19.38 16.43
C LYS A 223 -19.12 19.31 16.24
N ILE A 224 -19.63 18.24 15.63
CA ILE A 224 -21.07 18.07 15.37
C ILE A 224 -21.85 17.98 16.69
N LEU A 225 -21.35 17.19 17.63
CA LEU A 225 -22.01 16.96 18.92
C LEU A 225 -21.71 18.06 19.96
N ASN A 226 -20.76 18.95 19.66
CA ASN A 226 -20.23 19.94 20.58
C ASN A 226 -19.77 19.31 21.91
N VAL A 227 -19.02 18.21 21.80
CA VAL A 227 -18.43 17.46 22.92
C VAL A 227 -16.93 17.26 22.72
N LYS A 228 -16.24 16.88 23.78
CA LYS A 228 -14.84 16.44 23.76
C LYS A 228 -14.73 15.04 24.31
N PHE A 229 -14.30 14.09 23.49
CA PHE A 229 -14.11 12.71 23.94
C PHE A 229 -12.83 12.61 24.78
N GLU A 230 -12.90 11.80 25.84
CA GLU A 230 -11.71 11.35 26.54
C GLU A 230 -10.97 10.28 25.72
N TYR A 231 -9.99 9.60 26.32
CA TYR A 231 -9.27 8.54 25.63
C TYR A 231 -10.22 7.40 25.24
N ILE A 232 -10.23 7.06 23.95
CA ILE A 232 -11.04 5.98 23.41
C ILE A 232 -10.23 4.68 23.55
N ASN A 233 -10.81 3.68 24.23
CA ASN A 233 -10.22 2.35 24.38
C ASN A 233 -11.21 1.30 23.87
N TYR A 234 -10.77 0.44 22.97
CA TYR A 234 -11.47 -0.78 22.63
C TYR A 234 -10.97 -1.92 23.51
N ILE A 235 -11.86 -2.72 24.04
CA ILE A 235 -11.55 -3.98 24.71
C ILE A 235 -11.99 -5.09 23.76
N ILE A 236 -11.05 -5.93 23.36
CA ILE A 236 -11.30 -7.10 22.51
C ILE A 236 -11.07 -8.35 23.36
N LYS A 237 -12.07 -9.25 23.38
CA LYS A 237 -11.98 -10.55 24.05
C LYS A 237 -12.67 -11.62 23.20
N GLY A 238 -11.89 -12.58 22.72
CA GLY A 238 -12.34 -13.58 21.74
C GLY A 238 -12.91 -12.91 20.51
N ASN A 239 -14.20 -13.12 20.26
CA ASN A 239 -14.91 -12.52 19.13
C ASN A 239 -15.69 -11.25 19.48
N LYS A 240 -15.53 -10.67 20.67
CA LYS A 240 -16.28 -9.48 21.10
C LYS A 240 -15.37 -8.26 21.15
N ILE A 241 -15.90 -7.12 20.73
CA ILE A 241 -15.29 -5.80 20.89
C ILE A 241 -16.27 -4.88 21.60
N GLU A 242 -15.76 -4.10 22.55
CA GLU A 242 -16.54 -3.08 23.26
C GLU A 242 -15.70 -1.82 23.45
N THR A 243 -16.35 -0.67 23.49
CA THR A 243 -15.74 0.60 23.88
C THR A 243 -16.72 1.39 24.73
N ARG A 244 -16.16 2.09 25.72
CA ARG A 244 -16.86 3.04 26.58
C ARG A 244 -16.01 4.30 26.65
N VAL A 245 -16.55 5.39 26.15
CA VAL A 245 -15.83 6.65 25.95
C VAL A 245 -16.55 7.73 26.72
N LYS A 246 -15.91 8.26 27.76
CA LYS A 246 -16.43 9.46 28.42
C LYS A 246 -16.28 10.66 27.52
N TYR A 247 -17.23 11.59 27.57
CA TYR A 247 -17.11 12.88 26.89
C TYR A 247 -17.44 14.04 27.83
N LYS A 248 -16.92 15.21 27.50
CA LYS A 248 -17.18 16.49 28.16
C LYS A 248 -18.01 17.38 27.24
N GLY A 249 -19.04 18.01 27.79
CA GLY A 249 -20.08 18.73 27.04
C GLY A 249 -21.45 18.21 27.48
N TRP A 250 -22.47 19.08 27.56
CA TRP A 250 -23.82 18.70 27.99
C TRP A 250 -23.90 17.99 29.36
N GLY A 251 -23.14 18.47 30.35
CA GLY A 251 -23.10 17.82 31.68
C GLY A 251 -22.20 16.58 31.75
N GLY A 252 -21.51 16.24 30.66
CA GLY A 252 -20.68 15.04 30.54
C GLY A 252 -21.52 13.83 30.12
N GLY A 253 -20.89 12.68 29.94
CA GLY A 253 -21.59 11.45 29.61
C GLY A 253 -20.67 10.36 29.05
N GLU A 254 -21.27 9.29 28.55
CA GLU A 254 -20.58 8.12 28.00
C GLU A 254 -21.15 7.77 26.61
N LEU A 255 -20.25 7.54 25.65
CA LEU A 255 -20.56 6.92 24.37
C LEU A 255 -20.07 5.48 24.43
N THR A 256 -20.95 4.55 24.09
CA THR A 256 -20.63 3.12 24.05
C THR A 256 -20.80 2.59 22.64
N ALA A 257 -19.97 1.63 22.25
CA ALA A 257 -20.18 0.83 21.06
C ALA A 257 -19.73 -0.60 21.32
N SER A 258 -20.51 -1.57 20.86
CA SER A 258 -20.19 -2.98 20.99
C SER A 258 -20.45 -3.75 19.70
N GLY A 259 -19.72 -4.85 19.53
CA GLY A 259 -19.70 -5.57 18.28
C GLY A 259 -19.03 -6.93 18.39
N ASN A 260 -18.96 -7.59 17.24
CA ASN A 260 -18.36 -8.91 17.12
C ASN A 260 -17.35 -8.93 15.98
N LEU A 261 -16.23 -9.61 16.19
CA LEU A 261 -15.24 -9.90 15.16
C LEU A 261 -15.70 -11.14 14.39
N LYS A 262 -15.65 -11.05 13.06
CA LYS A 262 -15.76 -12.19 12.17
C LYS A 262 -14.39 -12.52 11.61
N PHE A 263 -13.92 -13.72 11.90
CA PHE A 263 -12.65 -14.25 11.40
C PHE A 263 -12.90 -15.10 10.16
N ASN A 264 -12.03 -14.94 9.17
CA ASN A 264 -11.76 -15.87 8.09
C ASN A 264 -10.25 -16.17 8.13
N ARG A 265 -9.81 -17.21 7.41
CA ARG A 265 -8.40 -17.64 7.36
C ARG A 265 -7.42 -16.50 7.08
N ASP A 266 -7.82 -15.54 6.26
CA ASP A 266 -6.96 -14.45 5.78
C ASP A 266 -7.51 -13.05 6.11
N ASP A 267 -8.62 -12.94 6.84
CA ASP A 267 -9.32 -11.66 7.04
C ASP A 267 -10.04 -11.62 8.40
N CYS A 268 -10.08 -10.44 9.00
CA CYS A 268 -10.92 -10.18 10.16
C CYS A 268 -11.64 -8.86 9.97
N LYS A 269 -12.96 -8.91 10.14
CA LYS A 269 -13.82 -7.74 10.08
C LYS A 269 -14.52 -7.55 11.42
N ILE A 270 -14.58 -6.32 11.87
CA ILE A 270 -15.37 -5.96 13.03
C ILE A 270 -16.79 -5.66 12.56
N LYS A 271 -17.79 -6.20 13.27
CA LYS A 271 -19.20 -5.87 13.11
C LYS A 271 -19.76 -5.19 14.36
N PHE A 272 -19.85 -3.86 14.34
CA PHE A 272 -20.55 -3.12 15.38
C PHE A 272 -22.05 -3.27 15.18
N ASN A 273 -22.75 -3.64 16.24
CA ASN A 273 -24.19 -3.94 16.20
C ASN A 273 -24.99 -3.14 17.24
N ASP A 274 -24.30 -2.42 18.13
CA ASP A 274 -24.92 -1.76 19.27
C ASP A 274 -24.11 -0.51 19.64
N PHE A 275 -24.81 0.60 19.82
CA PHE A 275 -24.23 1.90 20.16
C PHE A 275 -25.18 2.60 21.13
N GLY A 276 -24.61 3.27 22.13
CA GLY A 276 -25.39 4.02 23.11
C GLY A 276 -24.72 5.35 23.43
N PHE A 277 -25.53 6.39 23.60
CA PHE A 277 -25.08 7.72 24.00
C PHE A 277 -25.81 8.13 25.29
N TYR A 278 -25.07 8.28 26.39
CA TYR A 278 -25.59 8.44 27.74
C TYR A 278 -25.12 9.77 28.35
N PRO A 279 -25.94 10.83 28.34
CA PRO A 279 -25.59 12.09 28.98
C PRO A 279 -25.74 12.04 30.50
N GLY A 280 -24.83 12.72 31.19
CA GLY A 280 -24.71 12.74 32.63
C GLY A 280 -24.44 11.35 33.22
N ASN A 281 -25.24 10.99 34.23
CA ASN A 281 -25.25 9.65 34.85
C ASN A 281 -26.50 8.85 34.43
N SER A 282 -27.10 9.15 33.27
CA SER A 282 -28.30 8.44 32.81
C SER A 282 -27.98 6.97 32.54
N GLU A 283 -28.79 6.06 33.08
CA GLU A 283 -28.76 4.64 32.72
C GLU A 283 -29.50 4.36 31.39
N GLU A 284 -30.30 5.32 30.92
CA GLU A 284 -31.01 5.21 29.64
C GLU A 284 -30.32 6.03 28.54
N PRO A 285 -30.23 5.49 27.31
CA PRO A 285 -29.65 6.19 26.18
C PRO A 285 -30.51 7.40 25.78
N PHE A 286 -29.86 8.50 25.37
CA PHE A 286 -30.54 9.75 25.01
C PHE A 286 -31.48 9.59 23.81
N ALA A 287 -32.55 10.39 23.77
CA ALA A 287 -33.69 10.29 22.85
C ALA A 287 -33.41 9.72 21.44
N GLU A 288 -34.33 8.85 20.99
CA GLU A 288 -34.38 8.20 19.66
C GLU A 288 -34.02 9.11 18.49
N ASN A 289 -34.36 10.40 18.52
CA ASN A 289 -34.08 11.34 17.42
C ASN A 289 -32.59 11.72 17.27
N VAL A 290 -31.81 11.70 18.36
CA VAL A 290 -30.34 11.92 18.30
C VAL A 290 -29.63 10.61 17.98
N ILE A 291 -30.11 9.50 18.53
CA ILE A 291 -29.70 8.15 18.11
C ILE A 291 -29.97 7.98 16.62
N GLN A 292 -31.08 8.51 16.10
CA GLN A 292 -31.43 8.45 14.69
C GLN A 292 -30.43 9.27 13.85
N GLY A 293 -30.10 10.50 14.23
CA GLY A 293 -29.09 11.31 13.52
C GLY A 293 -27.68 10.72 13.57
N ILE A 294 -27.28 10.14 14.71
CA ILE A 294 -26.04 9.37 14.85
C ILE A 294 -26.15 8.09 14.01
N SER A 295 -27.27 7.38 14.06
CA SER A 295 -27.46 6.13 13.31
C SER A 295 -27.49 6.35 11.81
N GLU A 296 -28.06 7.44 11.32
CA GLU A 296 -28.03 7.81 9.89
C GLU A 296 -26.61 8.19 9.45
N LEU A 297 -25.78 8.75 10.34
CA LEU A 297 -24.36 9.04 10.10
C LEU A 297 -23.45 7.80 10.18
N PHE A 298 -23.84 6.75 10.92
CA PHE A 298 -22.99 5.59 11.23
C PHE A 298 -23.50 4.23 10.71
N PHE A 299 -24.77 4.11 10.32
CA PHE A 299 -25.45 2.85 9.98
C PHE A 299 -26.20 2.93 8.64
N PHE A 300 -25.45 2.94 7.54
CA PHE A 300 -25.92 2.25 6.35
C PHE A 300 -25.56 0.77 6.53
N GLU A 301 -26.44 -0.17 6.16
CA GLU A 301 -26.24 -1.62 6.38
C GLU A 301 -24.90 -2.14 5.79
N ASP A 302 -24.38 -1.47 4.76
CA ASP A 302 -23.06 -1.69 4.14
C ASP A 302 -21.85 -1.23 4.97
N LEU A 303 -22.06 -0.49 6.07
CA LEU A 303 -21.00 0.03 6.96
C LEU A 303 -20.64 -0.91 8.11
N SER A 304 -21.35 -2.04 8.22
CA SER A 304 -21.24 -2.92 9.36
C SER A 304 -19.90 -3.65 9.42
N PHE A 305 -19.10 -3.73 8.35
CA PHE A 305 -17.87 -4.53 8.35
C PHE A 305 -16.62 -3.68 8.18
N PHE A 306 -15.87 -3.56 9.28
CA PHE A 306 -14.63 -2.80 9.33
C PHE A 306 -13.44 -3.74 9.20
N PRO A 307 -12.74 -3.80 8.05
CA PRO A 307 -11.63 -4.71 7.87
C PRO A 307 -10.43 -4.26 8.70
N ILE A 308 -9.80 -5.22 9.38
CA ILE A 308 -8.50 -5.03 10.03
C ILE A 308 -7.43 -5.07 8.93
N VAL A 309 -6.73 -3.96 8.77
CA VAL A 309 -5.70 -3.77 7.73
C VAL A 309 -4.28 -3.86 8.28
N TYR A 310 -4.12 -3.90 9.60
CA TYR A 310 -2.85 -4.11 10.31
C TYR A 310 -3.12 -4.59 11.73
N LEU A 311 -2.40 -5.62 12.18
CA LEU A 311 -2.48 -6.14 13.55
C LEU A 311 -1.17 -6.82 13.98
N ASP A 312 -0.57 -6.32 15.05
CA ASP A 312 0.52 -6.99 15.77
C ASP A 312 0.40 -6.88 17.29
N GLU A 313 1.49 -7.10 18.02
CA GLU A 313 1.53 -7.04 19.48
C GLU A 313 1.27 -5.64 20.05
N GLU A 314 1.51 -4.57 19.30
CA GLU A 314 1.44 -3.20 19.79
C GLU A 314 0.38 -2.36 19.08
N LEU A 315 0.04 -2.67 17.83
CA LEU A 315 -0.83 -1.87 16.98
C LEU A 315 -1.94 -2.69 16.33
N CYS A 316 -3.14 -2.11 16.30
CA CYS A 316 -4.29 -2.60 15.55
C CYS A 316 -4.85 -1.44 14.72
N THR A 317 -5.02 -1.64 13.41
CA THR A 317 -5.64 -0.67 12.51
C THR A 317 -6.77 -1.29 11.73
N PHE A 318 -7.93 -0.66 11.75
CA PHE A 318 -9.06 -1.02 10.91
C PHE A 318 -9.50 0.16 10.05
N LYS A 319 -10.02 -0.15 8.87
CA LYS A 319 -10.56 0.84 7.93
C LYS A 319 -12.01 1.11 8.28
N PHE A 320 -12.42 2.37 8.22
CA PHE A 320 -13.82 2.77 8.20
C PHE A 320 -14.20 3.07 6.75
N PRO A 321 -14.89 2.14 6.05
CA PRO A 321 -15.15 2.27 4.62
C PRO A 321 -15.94 3.52 4.25
N ALA A 322 -16.96 3.89 5.05
CA ALA A 322 -17.84 5.03 4.79
C ALA A 322 -17.10 6.35 4.55
N LEU A 323 -16.09 6.60 5.39
CA LEU A 323 -15.33 7.84 5.37
C LEU A 323 -13.97 7.66 4.67
N GLY A 324 -13.63 6.45 4.23
CA GLY A 324 -12.30 6.13 3.70
C GLY A 324 -11.15 6.32 4.69
N VAL A 325 -11.44 6.47 5.99
CA VAL A 325 -10.43 6.75 7.03
C VAL A 325 -9.97 5.47 7.71
N LYS A 326 -8.85 5.57 8.43
CA LYS A 326 -8.29 4.50 9.24
C LYS A 326 -8.36 4.87 10.71
N ILE A 327 -8.63 3.89 11.56
CA ILE A 327 -8.60 4.02 13.01
C ILE A 327 -7.47 3.11 13.49
N THR A 328 -6.48 3.70 14.14
CA THR A 328 -5.32 2.97 14.67
C THR A 328 -5.29 3.11 16.17
N SER A 329 -5.15 1.96 16.82
CA SER A 329 -5.08 1.83 18.27
C SER A 329 -3.79 1.15 18.68
N LYS A 330 -3.25 1.59 19.81
CA LYS A 330 -2.08 1.02 20.48
C LYS A 330 -2.54 0.15 21.65
N ARG A 331 -1.95 -1.02 21.81
CA ARG A 331 -2.18 -1.87 22.99
C ARG A 331 -1.74 -1.16 24.28
N THR A 332 -2.51 -1.30 25.35
CA THR A 332 -2.24 -0.72 26.69
C THR A 332 -2.01 -1.78 27.74
#